data_AF-A0A949Z6U5-F1
#
_entry.id   AF-A0A949Z6U5-F1
#
_cell.length_a   1.000
_cell.length_b   1.000
_cell.length_c   1.000
_cell.angle_alpha   90.00
_cell.angle_beta   90.00
_cell.angle_gamma   90.00
#
_symmetry.space_group_name_H-M   'P 1'
#
loop_
_entity.id
_entity.type
_entity.pdbx_description
1 polymer ?
#
loop_
_entity_poly.entity_id
_entity_poly.type
_entity_poly.pdbx_seq_one_letter_code
_entity_poly.pdbx_strand_id
1 'polypeptide(L)'
;MQITVVQPDRQNPPALKWDHQPHGSFIRRPTTEVSLLFDSTARRWTLRIYKKQTSFGHPVTYEIAFKERYSPTTEQAIAMANRILNVELQTPNSEPSCV
;
A
#
# COMPACT_ATOMS: atom_id res chain seq x y z
N MET A 1 26.14 -22.98 19.06
CA MET A 1 24.95 -22.11 19.13
C MET A 1 24.28 -22.15 17.78
N GLN A 2 23.10 -22.77 17.67
CA GLN A 2 22.35 -22.84 16.41
C GLN A 2 21.56 -21.55 16.26
N ILE A 3 21.89 -20.76 15.24
CA ILE A 3 21.14 -19.55 14.89
C ILE A 3 19.95 -20.02 14.08
N THR A 4 18.80 -20.19 14.74
CA THR A 4 17.53 -20.43 14.05
C THR A 4 17.14 -19.14 13.36
N VAL A 5 17.42 -19.05 12.07
CA VAL A 5 16.87 -17.99 11.21
C VAL A 5 15.38 -18.22 11.14
N VAL A 6 14.63 -17.53 12.01
CA VAL A 6 13.18 -17.41 11.89
C VAL A 6 12.96 -16.59 10.62
N GLN A 7 12.77 -17.28 9.50
CA GLN A 7 12.25 -16.64 8.30
C GLN A 7 10.93 -15.98 8.74
N PRO A 8 10.78 -14.65 8.62
CA PRO A 8 9.47 -14.06 8.78
C PRO A 8 8.62 -14.75 7.72
N ASP A 9 7.63 -15.48 8.23
CA ASP A 9 6.74 -16.28 7.45
C ASP A 9 6.34 -15.45 6.23
N ARG A 10 6.53 -16.01 5.02
CA ARG A 10 6.02 -15.44 3.76
C ARG A 10 4.48 -15.56 3.74
N GLN A 11 3.87 -15.31 4.89
CA GLN A 11 2.46 -15.37 5.19
C GLN A 11 1.81 -14.33 4.31
N ASN A 12 1.14 -14.86 3.30
CA ASN A 12 -0.03 -14.33 2.62
C ASN A 12 -0.21 -12.82 2.83
N PRO A 13 -0.03 -11.99 1.78
CA PRO A 13 -0.17 -10.55 1.92
C PRO A 13 -1.46 -10.25 2.69
N PRO A 14 -1.40 -9.46 3.77
CA PRO A 14 -2.54 -9.27 4.66
C PRO A 14 -3.71 -8.85 3.80
N ALA A 15 -4.79 -9.64 3.77
CA ALA A 15 -5.88 -9.43 2.82
C ALA A 15 -6.34 -7.97 2.89
N LEU A 16 -5.94 -7.19 1.87
CA LEU A 16 -6.23 -5.77 1.80
C LEU A 16 -7.72 -5.67 1.47
N LYS A 17 -8.52 -5.47 2.51
CA LYS A 17 -9.96 -5.26 2.37
C LYS A 17 -10.18 -3.84 1.85
N TRP A 18 -10.46 -3.75 0.55
CA TRP A 18 -10.84 -2.52 -0.10
C TRP A 18 -12.33 -2.26 0.14
N ASP A 19 -12.66 -1.02 0.51
CA ASP A 19 -13.99 -0.46 0.47
C ASP A 19 -14.20 0.19 -0.90
N HIS A 20 -15.11 -0.35 -1.72
CA HIS A 20 -15.35 0.10 -3.08
C HIS A 20 -16.53 1.08 -3.10
N GLN A 21 -16.27 2.28 -3.61
CA GLN A 21 -17.26 3.33 -3.76
C GLN A 21 -17.30 3.81 -5.22
N PRO A 22 -18.36 4.53 -5.65
CA PRO A 22 -18.50 4.96 -7.05
C PRO A 22 -17.33 5.80 -7.58
N HIS A 23 -16.60 6.47 -6.70
CA HIS A 23 -15.50 7.38 -7.04
C HIS A 23 -14.10 6.79 -6.76
N GLY A 24 -14.00 5.55 -6.28
CA GLY A 24 -12.72 4.93 -6.00
C GLY A 24 -12.76 3.76 -5.04
N SER A 25 -11.58 3.19 -4.78
CA SER A 25 -11.40 2.13 -3.80
C SER A 25 -10.55 2.64 -2.65
N PHE A 26 -10.89 2.26 -1.42
CA PHE A 26 -10.24 2.78 -0.21
C PHE A 26 -9.81 1.68 0.74
N ILE A 27 -8.75 1.91 1.50
CA ILE A 27 -8.39 1.10 2.68
C ILE A 27 -8.24 2.08 3.84
N ARG A 28 -8.96 1.82 4.93
CA ARG A 28 -8.89 2.62 6.15
C ARG A 28 -8.38 1.74 7.28
N ARG A 29 -7.20 2.07 7.80
CA ARG A 29 -6.60 1.44 9.00
C ARG A 29 -6.31 2.53 10.03
N PRO A 30 -6.15 2.17 11.32
CA PRO A 30 -5.90 3.15 12.38
C PRO A 30 -4.71 4.09 12.10
N THR A 31 -3.63 3.57 11.52
CA THR A 31 -2.38 4.29 11.27
C THR A 31 -2.10 4.58 9.79
N THR A 32 -2.94 4.10 8.88
CA THR A 32 -2.71 4.21 7.43
C THR A 32 -4.03 4.30 6.67
N GLU A 33 -4.12 5.25 5.75
CA GLU A 33 -5.24 5.40 4.83
C GLU A 33 -4.72 5.29 3.40
N VAL A 34 -5.46 4.56 2.56
CA VAL A 34 -5.12 4.37 1.16
C VAL A 34 -6.33 4.70 0.31
N SER A 35 -6.11 5.38 -0.81
CA SER A 35 -7.14 5.59 -1.83
C SER A 35 -6.59 5.27 -3.21
N LEU A 36 -7.42 4.64 -4.04
CA LEU A 36 -7.16 4.37 -5.44
C LEU A 36 -8.30 5.01 -6.24
N LEU A 37 -7.96 6.08 -6.96
CA LEU A 37 -8.92 6.91 -7.68
C LEU A 37 -8.68 6.82 -9.18
N PHE A 38 -9.75 6.76 -9.97
CA PHE A 38 -9.67 6.89 -11.42
C PHE A 38 -10.03 8.30 -11.85
N ASP A 39 -9.16 8.91 -12.65
CA ASP A 39 -9.40 10.17 -13.33
C ASP A 39 -9.68 9.87 -14.79
N SER A 40 -10.95 9.99 -15.19
CA SER A 40 -11.41 9.72 -16.56
C SER A 40 -10.94 10.77 -17.56
N THR A 41 -10.67 12.00 -17.12
CA THR A 41 -10.20 13.09 -17.98
C THR A 41 -8.75 12.84 -18.37
N ALA A 42 -7.92 12.47 -17.41
CA ALA A 42 -6.51 12.15 -17.64
C ALA A 42 -6.25 10.67 -17.97
N ARG A 43 -7.30 9.83 -17.97
CA ARG A 43 -7.24 8.37 -18.18
C ARG A 43 -6.12 7.72 -17.34
N ARG A 44 -6.16 7.97 -16.04
CA ARG A 44 -5.13 7.50 -15.11
C ARG A 44 -5.71 7.07 -13.78
N TRP A 45 -5.02 6.13 -13.17
CA TRP A 45 -5.22 5.75 -11.78
C TRP A 45 -4.24 6.51 -10.91
N THR A 46 -4.71 6.94 -9.74
CA THR A 46 -3.89 7.57 -8.71
C THR A 46 -4.05 6.78 -7.42
N LEU A 47 -2.97 6.15 -6.97
CA LEU A 47 -2.86 5.51 -5.67
C LEU A 47 -2.25 6.51 -4.69
N ARG A 48 -2.96 6.81 -3.60
CA ARG A 48 -2.49 7.65 -2.51
C ARG A 48 -2.35 6.83 -1.25
N ILE A 49 -1.23 6.93 -0.57
CA ILE A 49 -0.93 6.23 0.68
C ILE A 49 -0.60 7.29 1.72
N TYR A 50 -1.46 7.44 2.71
CA TYR A 50 -1.25 8.33 3.84
C TYR A 50 -0.89 7.51 5.07
N LYS A 51 0.33 7.70 5.58
CA LYS A 51 0.84 7.08 6.81
C LYS A 51 0.79 8.13 7.92
N LYS A 52 -0.11 7.97 8.90
CA LYS A 52 -0.28 8.91 10.03
C LYS A 52 0.90 8.91 10.99
N GLN A 53 1.55 7.77 11.12
CA GLN A 53 2.69 7.58 12.00
C GLN A 53 3.80 6.93 11.18
N THR A 54 4.94 7.61 11.09
CA THR A 54 6.15 7.08 10.47
C THR A 54 7.28 7.09 11.48
N SER A 55 8.36 6.37 11.19
CA SER A 55 9.58 6.36 12.02
C SER A 55 10.18 7.76 12.21
N PHE A 56 9.91 8.69 11.29
CA PHE A 56 10.34 10.09 11.37
C PHE A 56 9.43 10.96 12.25
N GLY A 57 8.41 10.40 12.89
CA GLY A 57 7.51 11.13 13.80
C GLY A 57 6.49 12.05 13.10
N HIS A 58 6.50 12.13 11.78
CA HIS A 58 5.61 12.99 10.99
C HIS A 58 4.74 12.18 10.02
N PRO A 59 3.49 12.61 9.76
CA PRO A 59 2.67 11.99 8.72
C PRO A 59 3.30 12.16 7.34
N VAL A 60 3.24 11.11 6.53
CA VAL A 60 3.77 11.14 5.15
C VAL A 60 2.69 10.68 4.17
N THR A 61 2.60 11.39 3.05
CA THR A 61 1.72 11.05 1.93
C THR A 61 2.56 10.68 0.71
N TYR A 62 2.29 9.51 0.14
CA TYR A 62 2.85 9.07 -1.14
C TYR A 62 1.75 9.08 -2.20
N GLU A 63 2.05 9.60 -3.38
CA GLU A 63 1.15 9.56 -4.53
C GLU A 63 1.84 8.87 -5.70
N ILE A 64 1.16 7.89 -6.29
CA ILE A 64 1.63 7.13 -7.43
C ILE A 64 0.56 7.17 -8.51
N ALA A 65 0.88 7.78 -9.64
CA ALA A 65 -0.01 7.84 -10.80
C ALA A 65 0.45 6.86 -11.88
N PHE A 66 -0.47 6.06 -12.41
CA PHE A 66 -0.21 5.18 -13.55
C PHE A 66 -1.32 5.29 -14.60
N LYS A 67 -0.92 5.21 -15.89
CA LYS A 67 -1.84 5.36 -17.03
C LYS A 67 -2.80 4.17 -17.10
N GLU A 68 -4.04 4.42 -17.50
CA GLU A 68 -5.10 3.41 -17.70
C GLU A 68 -4.63 2.23 -18.58
N ARG A 69 -3.80 2.47 -19.60
CA ARG A 69 -3.29 1.40 -20.49
C ARG A 69 -2.54 0.27 -19.75
N TYR A 70 -2.02 0.53 -18.55
CA TYR A 70 -1.34 -0.48 -17.73
C TYR A 70 -2.29 -1.21 -16.78
N SER A 71 -3.51 -0.71 -16.61
CA SER A 71 -4.56 -1.25 -15.75
C SER A 71 -5.94 -0.80 -16.27
N PRO A 72 -6.39 -1.33 -17.42
CA PRO A 72 -7.65 -0.93 -18.06
C PRO A 72 -8.90 -1.21 -17.22
N THR A 73 -8.82 -2.13 -16.26
CA THR A 73 -9.94 -2.42 -15.35
C THR A 73 -9.61 -2.04 -13.92
N THR A 74 -10.65 -1.74 -13.14
CA THR A 74 -10.53 -1.50 -11.69
C THR A 74 -9.85 -2.66 -10.98
N GLU A 75 -10.16 -3.91 -11.34
CA GLU A 75 -9.54 -5.11 -10.78
C GLU A 75 -8.03 -5.16 -11.03
N GLN A 76 -7.59 -4.81 -12.25
CA GLN A 76 -6.17 -4.75 -12.59
C GLN A 76 -5.46 -3.61 -11.84
N ALA A 77 -6.13 -2.46 -11.69
CA ALA A 77 -5.60 -1.33 -10.92
C ALA A 77 -5.47 -1.68 -9.42
N ILE A 78 -6.46 -2.39 -8.87
CA ILE A 78 -6.43 -2.93 -7.49
C ILE A 78 -5.29 -3.94 -7.35
N ALA A 79 -5.12 -4.85 -8.31
CA ALA A 79 -4.03 -5.82 -8.29
C ALA A 79 -2.65 -5.15 -8.30
N MET A 80 -2.49 -4.09 -9.10
CA MET A 80 -1.27 -3.27 -9.11
C MET A 80 -1.07 -2.53 -7.78
N ALA A 81 -2.12 -1.90 -7.25
CA ALA A 81 -2.07 -1.24 -5.95
C ALA A 81 -1.71 -2.21 -4.82
N ASN A 82 -2.27 -3.41 -4.81
CA ASN A 82 -1.93 -4.45 -3.83
C ASN A 82 -0.45 -4.84 -3.90
N ARG A 83 0.13 -4.96 -5.10
CA ARG A 83 1.58 -5.23 -5.24
C ARG A 83 2.44 -4.12 -4.64
N ILE A 84 2.08 -2.87 -4.89
CA ILE A 84 2.78 -1.70 -4.32
C ILE A 84 2.64 -1.68 -2.79
N LEU A 85 1.41 -1.82 -2.29
CA LEU A 85 1.10 -1.81 -0.86
C LEU A 85 1.76 -2.96 -0.12
N ASN A 86 1.92 -4.11 -0.74
CA ASN A 86 2.66 -5.22 -0.14
C ASN A 86 4.12 -4.84 0.12
N VAL A 87 4.79 -4.15 -0.79
CA VAL A 87 6.15 -3.68 -0.54
C VAL A 87 6.15 -2.56 0.51
N GLU A 88 5.24 -1.60 0.38
CA GLU A 88 5.20 -0.39 1.22
C GLU A 88 4.72 -0.61 2.66
N LEU A 89 3.97 -1.68 2.91
CA LEU A 89 3.40 -1.99 4.22
C LEU A 89 4.02 -3.25 4.87
N GLN A 90 4.74 -4.09 4.12
CA GLN A 90 5.47 -5.24 4.69
C GLN A 90 6.89 -4.89 5.14
N THR A 91 7.37 -3.67 4.97
CA THR A 91 8.61 -3.25 5.62
C THR A 91 8.36 -3.18 7.14
N PRO A 92 8.86 -4.13 7.94
CA PRO A 92 8.99 -3.86 9.36
C PRO A 92 9.89 -2.62 9.49
N ASN A 93 9.55 -1.73 10.42
CA ASN A 93 10.56 -0.87 11.01
C ASN A 93 11.57 -1.80 11.70
N SER A 94 12.50 -2.38 10.95
CA SER A 94 13.69 -2.99 11.50
C SER A 94 14.62 -1.84 11.87
N GLU A 95 14.37 -1.24 13.04
CA GLU A 95 15.42 -0.53 13.73
C GLU A 95 16.51 -1.55 14.08
N PRO A 96 17.79 -1.32 13.73
CA PRO A 96 18.85 -1.88 14.54
C PRO A 96 18.76 -1.20 15.90
N SER A 97 18.31 -1.93 16.93
CA SER A 97 18.53 -1.53 18.32
C SER A 97 20.05 -1.53 18.56
N CYS A 98 20.69 -0.38 18.42
CA CYS A 98 22.04 -0.18 18.94
C CYS A 98 21.93 0.16 20.42
N VAL A 99 22.17 -0.88 21.22
CA VAL A 99 22.54 -0.81 22.64
C VAL A 99 23.95 -0.23 22.75
#